data_AF-A0A1C5KQG6-F1
#
_entry.id   AF-A0A1C5KQG6-F1
#
_cell.length_a   1.000
_cell.length_b   1.000
_cell.length_c   1.000
_cell.angle_alpha   90.00
_cell.angle_beta   90.00
_cell.angle_gamma   90.00
#
_symmetry.space_group_name_H-M   'P 1'
#
loop_
_entity.id
_entity.type
_entity.pdbx_description
1 polymer ?
#
loop_
_entity_poly.entity_id
_entity_poly.type
_entity_poly.pdbx_seq_one_letter_code
_entity_poly.pdbx_strand_id
1 'polypeptide(L)'
;MRKWLVCGLDDEHYSDATYSLHDTIDNAIEAAKANVADCLGLDYDPEVSMECDHEKLRVEYAGDTCFYVNVIIEISVNDGDFIGILHHAYDGIDFFVKVTGSREECLAKFKEECKALADVSYREYTDQIIADDGINWWVGDIYKFKK
;
A
#
# COMPACT_ATOMS: atom_id res chain seq x y z
N MET A 1 -14.13 13.78 0.13
CA MET A 1 -12.96 14.68 -0.05
C MET A 1 -11.87 13.97 -0.81
N ARG A 2 -11.15 14.68 -1.68
CA ARG A 2 -10.00 14.11 -2.39
C ARG A 2 -8.77 14.12 -1.47
N LYS A 3 -8.00 13.04 -1.52
CA LYS A 3 -6.79 12.82 -0.71
C LYS A 3 -5.76 12.06 -1.53
N TRP A 4 -4.51 12.13 -1.12
CA TRP A 4 -3.41 11.36 -1.68
C TRP A 4 -3.01 10.28 -0.69
N LEU A 5 -3.24 9.02 -1.06
CA LEU A 5 -2.86 7.85 -0.30
C LEU A 5 -1.43 7.47 -0.66
N VAL A 6 -0.55 7.41 0.33
CA VAL A 6 0.81 6.86 0.21
C VAL A 6 0.77 5.45 0.77
N CYS A 7 1.09 4.47 -0.08
CA CYS A 7 1.27 3.07 0.31
C CYS A 7 2.76 2.72 0.24
N GLY A 8 3.34 2.20 1.33
CA GLY A 8 4.76 1.84 1.41
C GLY A 8 4.98 0.35 1.68
N LEU A 9 6.02 -0.24 1.08
CA LEU A 9 6.46 -1.60 1.38
C LEU A 9 8.00 -1.70 1.30
N ASP A 10 8.59 -2.38 2.28
CA ASP A 10 10.02 -2.72 2.30
C ASP A 10 10.27 -4.16 1.79
N ASP A 11 11.52 -4.57 1.81
CA ASP A 11 11.99 -5.86 1.30
C ASP A 11 12.00 -6.99 2.34
N GLU A 12 11.57 -6.72 3.57
CA GLU A 12 11.57 -7.67 4.70
C GLU A 12 10.15 -8.04 5.16
N HIS A 13 9.21 -7.11 5.11
CA HIS A 13 7.88 -7.16 5.72
C HIS A 13 6.76 -7.13 4.67
N TYR A 14 6.77 -8.09 3.75
CA TYR A 14 5.85 -8.18 2.60
C TYR A 14 4.33 -8.19 2.91
N SER A 15 3.94 -8.49 4.14
CA SER A 15 2.54 -8.44 4.59
C SER A 15 2.22 -7.25 5.49
N ASP A 16 3.17 -6.35 5.74
CA ASP A 16 3.03 -5.22 6.67
C ASP A 16 3.28 -3.90 5.94
N ALA A 17 2.40 -3.61 4.98
CA ALA A 17 2.45 -2.36 4.24
C ALA A 17 2.06 -1.16 5.12
N THR A 18 2.65 0.00 4.83
CA THR A 18 2.37 1.25 5.54
C THR A 18 1.43 2.14 4.73
N TYR A 19 0.57 2.91 5.41
CA TYR A 19 -0.42 3.76 4.77
C TYR A 19 -0.57 5.12 5.44
N SER A 20 -0.61 6.18 4.64
CA SER A 20 -0.92 7.53 5.11
C SER A 20 -1.73 8.35 4.09
N LEU A 21 -2.57 9.27 4.56
CA LEU A 21 -3.35 10.17 3.70
C LEU A 21 -2.88 11.61 3.83
N HIS A 22 -2.77 12.27 2.69
CA HIS A 22 -2.29 13.65 2.58
C HIS A 22 -3.26 14.53 1.79
N ASP A 23 -3.27 15.83 2.09
CA ASP A 23 -4.13 16.80 1.42
C ASP A 23 -3.60 17.22 0.03
N THR A 24 -2.29 17.16 -0.17
CA THR A 24 -1.62 17.58 -1.40
C THR A 24 -0.65 16.50 -1.87
N ILE A 25 -0.38 16.48 -3.17
CA ILE A 25 0.60 15.59 -3.78
C ILE A 25 2.01 15.87 -3.25
N ASP A 26 2.36 17.13 -3.02
CA ASP A 26 3.67 17.51 -2.48
C ASP A 26 3.88 16.91 -1.08
N ASN A 27 2.88 16.99 -0.19
CA ASN A 27 2.96 16.37 1.14
C ASN A 27 3.07 14.84 1.05
N ALA A 28 2.39 14.22 0.08
CA ALA A 28 2.48 12.78 -0.15
C ALA A 28 3.87 12.36 -0.65
N ILE A 29 4.49 13.15 -1.53
CA ILE A 29 5.87 12.91 -2.01
C ILE A 29 6.87 13.04 -0.87
N GLU A 30 6.75 14.08 -0.03
CA GLU A 30 7.63 14.25 1.12
C GLU A 30 7.47 13.12 2.14
N ALA A 31 6.24 12.65 2.37
CA ALA A 31 6.00 11.47 3.20
C ALA A 31 6.61 10.19 2.61
N ALA A 32 6.53 10.00 1.29
CA ALA A 32 7.16 8.85 0.62
C ALA A 32 8.69 8.85 0.79
N LYS A 33 9.35 10.01 0.65
CA LYS A 33 10.79 10.14 0.91
C LYS A 33 11.13 9.91 2.38
N ALA A 34 10.33 10.44 3.30
CA ALA A 34 10.51 10.22 4.73
C ALA A 34 10.40 8.74 5.09
N ASN A 35 9.44 8.01 4.51
CA ASN A 35 9.32 6.55 4.72
C ASN A 35 10.61 5.81 4.33
N VAL A 36 11.25 6.18 3.22
CA VAL A 36 12.53 5.61 2.80
C VAL A 36 13.62 5.91 3.83
N ALA A 37 13.76 7.18 4.24
CA ALA A 37 14.76 7.59 5.21
C ALA A 37 14.58 6.89 6.57
N ASP A 38 13.35 6.82 7.07
CA ASP A 38 13.00 6.20 8.35
C ASP A 38 13.24 4.68 8.33
N CYS A 39 12.82 4.00 7.26
CA CYS A 39 13.03 2.56 7.11
C CYS A 39 14.52 2.20 7.08
N LEU A 40 15.31 3.00 6.36
CA LEU A 40 16.75 2.75 6.18
C LEU A 40 17.64 3.39 7.25
N GLY A 41 17.06 4.14 8.19
CA GLY A 41 17.79 4.85 9.24
C GLY A 41 18.75 5.92 8.70
N LEU A 42 18.39 6.58 7.59
CA LEU A 42 19.20 7.62 6.95
C LEU A 42 19.00 8.96 7.66
N ASP A 43 20.08 9.73 7.78
CA ASP A 43 20.08 11.09 8.32
C ASP A 43 20.13 12.18 7.24
N TYR A 44 19.88 11.79 5.97
CA TYR A 44 19.89 12.63 4.79
C TYR A 44 18.70 12.32 3.88
N ASP A 45 18.40 13.21 2.93
CA ASP A 45 17.36 13.00 1.93
C ASP A 45 17.80 11.92 0.91
N PRO A 46 17.15 10.75 0.87
CA PRO A 46 17.54 9.69 -0.05
C PRO A 46 17.32 10.12 -1.51
N GLU A 47 18.24 9.74 -2.39
CA GLU A 47 18.00 9.82 -3.83
C GLU A 47 17.02 8.71 -4.23
N VAL A 48 15.81 9.12 -4.64
CA VAL A 48 14.72 8.23 -5.02
C VAL A 48 14.40 8.40 -6.51
N SER A 49 14.03 7.32 -7.19
CA SER A 49 13.41 7.40 -8.51
C SER A 49 11.92 7.71 -8.37
N MET A 50 11.41 8.51 -9.31
CA MET A 50 10.00 8.86 -9.39
C MET A 50 9.48 8.55 -10.78
N GLU A 51 8.44 7.73 -10.86
CA GLU A 51 7.80 7.35 -12.12
C GLU A 51 6.29 7.52 -12.02
N CYS A 52 5.69 8.09 -13.06
CA CYS A 52 4.24 8.23 -13.16
C CYS A 52 3.70 7.11 -14.05
N ASP A 53 2.84 6.27 -13.50
CA ASP A 53 2.23 5.14 -14.20
C ASP A 53 0.71 5.13 -13.98
N HIS A 54 -0.07 5.25 -15.06
CA HIS A 54 -1.54 5.15 -15.08
C HIS A 54 -2.24 5.74 -13.83
N GLU A 55 -2.01 7.03 -13.57
CA GLU A 55 -2.60 7.81 -12.45
C GLU A 55 -2.00 7.57 -11.06
N LYS A 56 -0.94 6.76 -10.97
CA LYS A 56 -0.15 6.56 -9.77
C LYS A 56 1.19 7.25 -9.90
N LEU A 57 1.71 7.74 -8.78
CA LEU A 57 3.10 8.17 -8.69
C LEU A 57 3.87 7.16 -7.84
N ARG A 58 4.82 6.48 -8.46
CA ARG A 58 5.74 5.56 -7.80
C ARG A 58 6.95 6.35 -7.33
N VAL A 59 7.32 6.19 -6.06
CA VAL A 59 8.53 6.76 -5.46
C VAL A 59 9.30 5.63 -4.80
N GLU A 60 10.44 5.27 -5.37
CA GLU A 60 11.17 4.09 -4.95
C GLU A 60 12.63 4.39 -4.64
N TYR A 61 13.18 3.61 -3.72
CA TYR A 61 14.60 3.51 -3.46
C TYR A 61 15.03 2.07 -3.70
N ALA A 62 16.10 1.88 -4.45
CA ALA A 62 16.72 0.58 -4.68
C ALA A 62 18.22 0.71 -4.42
N GLY A 63 18.66 0.15 -3.29
CA GLY A 63 20.07 -0.03 -2.97
C GLY A 63 20.59 -1.39 -3.41
N ASP A 64 21.86 -1.67 -3.14
CA ASP A 64 22.49 -2.94 -3.52
C ASP A 64 21.85 -4.17 -2.83
N THR A 65 21.30 -3.98 -1.63
CA THR A 65 20.79 -5.08 -0.79
C THR A 65 19.40 -4.84 -0.23
N CYS A 66 18.79 -3.69 -0.48
CA CYS A 66 17.47 -3.35 0.04
C CYS A 66 16.69 -2.48 -0.93
N PHE A 67 15.38 -2.46 -0.77
CA PHE A 67 14.52 -1.52 -1.49
C PHE A 67 13.41 -1.01 -0.57
N TYR A 68 12.84 0.13 -0.98
CA TYR A 68 11.59 0.61 -0.42
C TYR A 68 10.75 1.20 -1.54
N VAL A 69 9.50 0.75 -1.66
CA VAL A 69 8.57 1.18 -2.69
C VAL A 69 7.44 1.96 -2.06
N ASN A 70 7.21 3.17 -2.53
CA ASN A 70 5.98 3.89 -2.30
C ASN A 70 5.15 3.99 -3.58
N VAL A 71 3.84 3.82 -3.47
CA VAL A 71 2.87 4.13 -4.52
C VAL A 71 1.89 5.15 -3.97
N ILE A 72 1.78 6.28 -4.68
CA ILE A 72 0.89 7.40 -4.33
C ILE A 72 -0.31 7.39 -5.26
N ILE A 73 -1.52 7.37 -4.68
CA ILE A 73 -2.79 7.21 -5.39
C ILE A 73 -3.75 8.34 -4.97
N GLU A 74 -4.32 9.07 -5.93
CA GLU A 74 -5.43 10.01 -5.64
C GLU A 74 -6.71 9.22 -5.37
N ILE A 75 -7.35 9.46 -4.22
CA ILE A 75 -8.59 8.79 -3.83
C ILE A 75 -9.66 9.76 -3.36
N SER A 76 -10.92 9.33 -3.43
CA SER A 76 -12.06 10.04 -2.83
C SER A 76 -12.55 9.29 -1.59
N VAL A 77 -12.52 9.95 -0.44
CA VAL A 77 -12.91 9.38 0.85
C VAL A 77 -13.80 10.34 1.65
N ASN A 78 -14.70 9.81 2.47
CA ASN A 78 -15.50 10.59 3.41
C ASN A 78 -15.00 10.40 4.84
N ASP A 79 -15.47 11.26 5.74
CA ASP A 79 -15.14 11.16 7.16
C ASP A 79 -15.68 9.85 7.73
N GLY A 80 -14.78 9.02 8.27
CA GLY A 80 -15.12 7.73 8.86
C GLY A 80 -15.04 6.55 7.91
N ASP A 81 -14.77 6.77 6.63
CA ASP A 81 -14.55 5.70 5.66
C ASP A 81 -13.30 4.88 6.02
N PHE A 82 -13.38 3.59 5.69
CA PHE A 82 -12.27 2.66 5.59
C PHE A 82 -11.85 2.56 4.12
N ILE A 83 -10.57 2.26 3.90
CA ILE A 83 -9.99 2.07 2.58
C ILE A 83 -9.54 0.61 2.50
N GLY A 84 -10.12 -0.14 1.57
CA GLY A 84 -9.68 -1.47 1.19
C GLY A 84 -8.60 -1.37 0.12
N ILE A 85 -7.35 -1.67 0.51
CA ILE A 85 -6.17 -1.71 -0.35
C ILE A 85 -5.74 -3.16 -0.56
N LEU A 86 -5.64 -3.61 -1.81
CA LEU A 86 -4.99 -4.88 -2.17
C LEU A 86 -3.57 -4.57 -2.65
N HIS A 87 -2.55 -5.23 -2.12
CA HIS A 87 -1.20 -5.15 -2.66
C HIS A 87 -0.65 -6.50 -3.11
N HIS A 88 0.19 -6.41 -4.12
CA HIS A 88 1.00 -7.49 -4.65
C HIS A 88 2.39 -7.40 -4.03
N ALA A 89 2.85 -8.47 -3.41
CA ALA A 89 4.19 -8.55 -2.79
C ALA A 89 5.20 -9.26 -3.69
N TYR A 90 6.49 -9.09 -3.39
CA TYR A 90 7.66 -9.63 -4.10
C TYR A 90 7.94 -8.95 -5.45
N ASP A 91 7.78 -9.67 -6.57
CA ASP A 91 8.14 -9.12 -7.88
C ASP A 91 6.99 -8.27 -8.42
N GLY A 92 7.28 -7.08 -8.93
CA GLY A 92 6.24 -6.16 -9.37
C GLY A 92 5.32 -5.70 -8.25
N ILE A 93 5.89 -5.21 -7.14
CA ILE A 93 5.11 -4.62 -6.04
C ILE A 93 4.23 -3.48 -6.56
N ASP A 94 2.92 -3.60 -6.31
CA ASP A 94 1.93 -2.59 -6.64
C ASP A 94 0.74 -2.63 -5.67
N PHE A 95 0.00 -1.53 -5.63
CA PHE A 95 -1.12 -1.29 -4.74
C PHE A 95 -2.39 -0.91 -5.51
N PHE A 96 -3.52 -1.41 -5.04
CA PHE A 96 -4.81 -1.22 -5.68
C PHE A 96 -5.87 -0.86 -4.65
N VAL A 97 -6.45 0.34 -4.78
CA VAL A 97 -7.60 0.72 -3.97
C VAL A 97 -8.84 0.04 -4.54
N LYS A 98 -9.42 -0.90 -3.79
CA LYS A 98 -10.56 -1.70 -4.22
C LYS A 98 -11.89 -1.11 -3.79
N VAL A 99 -11.95 -0.57 -2.57
CA VAL A 99 -13.16 -0.02 -1.96
C VAL A 99 -12.79 1.14 -1.04
N THR A 100 -13.62 2.18 -1.03
CA THR A 100 -13.65 3.22 0.00
C THR A 100 -15.06 3.26 0.56
N GLY A 101 -15.25 3.01 1.85
CA GLY A 101 -16.59 2.90 2.45
C GLY A 101 -16.58 2.27 3.83
N SER A 102 -17.53 1.39 4.11
CA SER A 102 -17.59 0.68 5.39
C SER A 102 -16.51 -0.42 5.48
N ARG A 103 -16.20 -0.80 6.72
CA ARG A 103 -15.29 -1.92 7.00
C ARG A 103 -15.83 -3.23 6.44
N GLU A 104 -17.14 -3.43 6.54
CA GLU A 104 -17.84 -4.62 6.07
C GLU A 104 -17.77 -4.76 4.56
N GLU A 105 -17.91 -3.65 3.82
CA GLU A 105 -17.74 -3.65 2.35
C GLU A 105 -16.31 -4.01 1.94
N CYS A 106 -15.30 -3.45 2.63
CA CYS A 106 -13.89 -3.79 2.38
C CYS A 106 -13.63 -5.29 2.63
N LEU A 107 -14.10 -5.81 3.76
CA LEU A 107 -13.93 -7.21 4.12
C LEU A 107 -14.64 -8.14 3.13
N ALA A 108 -15.87 -7.83 2.74
CA ALA A 108 -16.62 -8.62 1.76
C ALA A 108 -15.87 -8.67 0.41
N LYS A 109 -15.33 -7.54 -0.04
CA LYS A 109 -14.56 -7.45 -1.27
C LYS A 109 -13.30 -8.32 -1.23
N PHE A 110 -12.54 -8.27 -0.14
CA PHE A 110 -11.31 -9.07 -0.01
C PHE A 110 -11.57 -10.56 0.14
N LYS A 111 -12.66 -10.95 0.79
CA LYS A 111 -13.06 -12.36 0.83
C LYS A 111 -13.35 -12.93 -0.55
N GLU A 112 -13.88 -12.12 -1.45
CA GLU A 112 -14.10 -12.51 -2.84
C GLU A 112 -12.76 -12.55 -3.61
N GLU A 113 -12.01 -11.44 -3.61
CA GLU A 113 -10.80 -11.31 -4.45
C GLU A 113 -9.65 -12.21 -3.98
N CYS A 114 -9.29 -12.16 -2.69
CA CYS A 114 -8.17 -12.96 -2.17
C CYS A 114 -8.47 -14.47 -2.27
N LYS A 115 -9.74 -14.88 -2.16
CA LYS A 115 -10.12 -16.28 -2.35
C LYS A 115 -10.00 -16.72 -3.82
N ALA A 116 -10.20 -15.83 -4.77
CA ALA A 116 -9.99 -16.11 -6.20
C ALA A 116 -8.51 -16.16 -6.58
N LEU A 117 -7.65 -15.46 -5.82
CA LEU A 117 -6.20 -15.40 -6.04
C LEU A 117 -5.44 -16.54 -5.36
N ALA A 118 -5.94 -17.07 -4.24
CA ALA A 118 -5.24 -18.10 -3.48
C ALA A 118 -5.20 -19.46 -4.21
N ASP A 119 -3.99 -20.01 -4.34
CA ASP A 119 -3.75 -21.38 -4.83
C ASP A 119 -3.10 -22.26 -3.74
N VAL A 120 -2.24 -21.68 -2.92
CA VAL A 120 -1.49 -22.38 -1.86
C VAL A 120 -2.11 -22.18 -0.48
N SER A 121 -2.39 -20.93 -0.10
CA SER A 121 -2.95 -20.65 1.22
C SER A 121 -3.82 -19.40 1.26
N TYR A 122 -4.74 -19.38 2.22
CA TYR A 122 -5.67 -18.28 2.45
C TYR A 122 -5.82 -18.08 3.96
N ARG A 123 -5.55 -16.87 4.45
CA ARG A 123 -5.55 -16.54 5.88
C ARG A 123 -6.33 -15.25 6.11
N GLU A 124 -7.30 -15.31 7.02
CA GLU A 124 -8.09 -14.14 7.43
C GLU A 124 -7.65 -13.69 8.82
N TYR A 125 -7.40 -12.39 8.96
CA TYR A 125 -7.21 -11.68 10.21
C TYR A 125 -8.33 -10.66 10.38
N THR A 126 -8.30 -9.88 11.46
CA THR A 126 -9.34 -8.89 11.74
C THR A 126 -9.48 -7.90 10.59
N ASP A 127 -8.40 -7.21 10.22
CA ASP A 127 -8.40 -6.14 9.21
C ASP A 127 -7.47 -6.44 8.03
N GLN A 128 -7.09 -7.72 7.84
CA GLN A 128 -6.19 -8.16 6.78
C GLN A 128 -6.58 -9.55 6.26
N ILE A 129 -6.44 -9.79 4.96
CA ILE A 129 -6.51 -11.13 4.35
C ILE A 129 -5.26 -11.36 3.50
N ILE A 130 -4.60 -12.50 3.69
CA ILE A 130 -3.43 -12.91 2.89
C ILE A 130 -3.83 -14.11 2.04
N ALA A 131 -3.59 -14.00 0.74
CA ALA A 131 -3.72 -15.06 -0.26
C ALA A 131 -2.37 -15.36 -0.91
N ASP A 132 -2.00 -16.63 -0.95
CA ASP A 132 -0.76 -17.12 -1.53
C ASP A 132 -1.09 -17.88 -2.82
N ASP A 133 -0.63 -17.36 -3.96
CA ASP A 133 -0.86 -17.97 -5.29
C ASP A 133 0.27 -18.96 -5.67
N GLY A 134 1.23 -19.21 -4.77
CA GLY A 134 2.39 -20.06 -4.99
C GLY A 134 3.60 -19.36 -5.61
N ILE A 135 3.46 -18.11 -6.03
CA ILE A 135 4.52 -17.25 -6.55
C ILE A 135 4.61 -15.97 -5.71
N ASN A 136 3.48 -15.33 -5.48
CA ASN A 136 3.35 -14.06 -4.78
C ASN A 136 2.35 -14.12 -3.63
N TRP A 137 2.46 -13.13 -2.74
CA TRP A 137 1.42 -12.85 -1.78
C TRP A 137 0.55 -11.70 -2.26
N TRP A 138 -0.76 -11.93 -2.16
CA TRP A 138 -1.80 -10.95 -2.35
C TRP A 138 -2.37 -10.60 -0.98
N VAL A 139 -2.19 -9.36 -0.56
CA VAL A 139 -2.56 -8.92 0.79
C VAL A 139 -3.62 -7.84 0.68
N GLY A 140 -4.79 -8.11 1.27
CA GLY A 140 -5.90 -7.17 1.35
C GLY A 140 -5.94 -6.54 2.74
N ASP A 141 -5.61 -5.25 2.83
CA ASP A 141 -5.56 -4.47 4.06
C ASP A 141 -6.75 -3.50 4.16
N ILE A 142 -7.37 -3.46 5.34
CA ILE A 142 -8.45 -2.52 5.66
C ILE A 142 -7.91 -1.38 6.52
N TYR A 143 -7.59 -0.26 5.87
CA TYR A 143 -7.02 0.90 6.52
C TYR A 143 -8.10 1.88 6.99
N LYS A 144 -8.06 2.26 8.26
CA LYS A 144 -8.90 3.34 8.81
C LYS A 144 -8.08 4.59 9.05
N PHE A 145 -8.34 5.63 8.28
CA PHE A 145 -7.77 6.94 8.57
C PHE A 145 -8.41 7.56 9.82
N LYS A 146 -7.58 8.10 10.71
CA LYS A 146 -8.01 8.98 11.79
C LYS A 146 -7.49 10.38 11.45
N LYS A 147 -8.42 11.35 11.35
CA LYS A 147 -8.09 12.77 11.22
C LYS A 147 -7.21 13.26 12.36
#